data_AF-A0A8H3NCS6-F1
#
_entry.id   AF-A0A8H3NCS6-F1
#
_cell.length_a   1.000
_cell.length_b   1.000
_cell.length_c   1.000
_cell.angle_alpha   90.00
_cell.angle_beta   90.00
_cell.angle_gamma   90.00
#
_symmetry.space_group_name_H-M   'P 1'
#
loop_
_entity.id
_entity.type
_entity.pdbx_description
1 polymer ?
#
loop_
_entity_poly.entity_id
_entity_poly.type
_entity_poly.pdbx_seq_one_letter_code
_entity_poly.pdbx_strand_id
1 'polypeptide(L)'
;MTLHVQASARDYWPSSPYTDEQALSSPAKSMNMETECTPGSRANFSTVSVTEYPSPSAPAWPAPGLGPAPEPETETDTPADFSTLDLTDWYARYLGCMRFFLAQSQHTPAVQALASFLNIRLPGQAVDASTVSARVYIRRLIATGQDTPANLHLFFGADWVAGVGGIRQQERLNYLFTAKSGGWASTKSAYDILPDQQVPFLRPLREPTEEELRVADARWSDWLAMEDWMVGPRRPW
;
A
#
# COMPACT_ATOMS: atom_id res chain seq x y z
N MET A 1 12.68 -33.39 56.32
CA MET A 1 13.66 -33.62 55.23
C MET A 1 13.44 -32.53 54.20
N THR A 2 14.34 -31.55 54.23
CA THR A 2 14.39 -30.39 53.34
C THR A 2 14.94 -30.82 51.99
N LEU A 3 14.15 -30.68 50.92
CA LEU A 3 14.63 -30.87 49.55
C LEU A 3 14.78 -29.51 48.88
N HIS A 4 16.03 -29.25 48.55
CA HIS A 4 16.56 -28.10 47.84
C HIS A 4 16.17 -28.24 46.36
N VAL A 5 15.41 -27.29 45.81
CA VAL A 5 15.28 -27.13 44.36
C VAL A 5 15.78 -25.74 44.01
N GLN A 6 16.94 -25.74 43.36
CA GLN A 6 17.68 -24.59 42.91
C GLN A 6 17.15 -24.21 41.53
N ALA A 7 16.31 -23.18 41.44
CA ALA A 7 15.90 -22.61 40.16
C ALA A 7 16.89 -21.50 39.77
N SER A 8 17.66 -21.75 38.71
CA SER A 8 18.61 -20.83 38.11
C SER A 8 17.87 -19.71 37.36
N ALA A 9 17.81 -18.52 37.96
CA ALA A 9 17.41 -17.30 37.27
C ALA A 9 18.65 -16.65 36.62
N ARG A 10 18.76 -16.80 35.31
CA ARG A 10 19.67 -16.14 34.36
C ARG A 10 18.83 -15.97 33.09
N ASP A 11 18.63 -14.81 32.47
CA ASP A 11 19.32 -13.53 32.52
C ASP A 11 18.31 -12.41 32.24
N TYR A 12 18.41 -11.32 33.00
CA TYR A 12 17.74 -10.05 32.71
C TYR A 12 18.48 -9.31 31.58
N TRP A 13 17.72 -8.68 30.69
CA TRP A 13 18.12 -7.84 29.57
C TRP A 13 19.38 -6.97 29.81
N PRO A 14 20.33 -6.87 28.86
CA PRO A 14 21.39 -5.88 28.94
C PRO A 14 20.87 -4.49 28.58
N SER A 15 20.95 -3.57 29.55
CA SER A 15 20.66 -2.15 29.39
C SER A 15 21.59 -1.47 28.37
N SER A 16 21.02 -0.56 27.59
CA SER A 16 21.70 0.32 26.63
C SER A 16 22.85 1.11 27.25
N PRO A 17 23.99 1.31 26.56
CA PRO A 17 25.05 2.17 27.06
C PRO A 17 24.69 3.64 26.89
N TYR A 18 24.92 4.37 27.98
CA TYR A 18 24.96 5.83 28.08
C TYR A 18 26.23 6.35 27.41
N THR A 19 26.14 7.38 26.57
CA THR A 19 27.28 8.18 26.15
C THR A 19 27.00 9.65 26.47
N ASP A 20 27.95 10.24 27.17
CA ASP A 20 27.96 11.57 27.74
C ASP A 20 28.20 12.67 26.70
N GLU A 21 27.76 13.88 27.03
CA GLU A 21 27.76 15.08 26.21
C GLU A 21 29.18 15.63 25.87
N GLN A 22 29.32 16.23 24.69
CA GLN A 22 29.67 17.65 24.48
C GLN A 22 30.26 17.90 23.08
N ALA A 23 29.59 18.73 22.28
CA ALA A 23 30.12 20.02 21.77
C ALA A 23 29.25 20.61 20.62
N LEU A 24 28.70 21.80 20.90
CA LEU A 24 28.36 22.92 20.01
C LEU A 24 28.13 22.68 18.50
N SER A 25 26.92 22.95 18.01
CA SER A 25 26.55 24.24 17.40
C SER A 25 25.13 24.21 16.83
N SER A 26 24.32 25.23 17.13
CA SER A 26 23.17 25.61 16.29
C SER A 26 23.70 26.32 15.04
N PRO A 27 22.98 26.28 13.90
CA PRO A 27 22.08 27.40 13.64
C PRO A 27 20.79 27.11 12.84
N ALA A 28 19.86 28.04 13.03
CA ALA A 28 18.95 28.65 12.05
C ALA A 28 17.78 27.86 11.43
N LYS A 29 16.59 28.34 11.80
CA LYS A 29 15.38 28.46 10.97
C LYS A 29 15.69 28.94 9.55
N SER A 30 14.76 28.58 8.66
CA SER A 30 14.31 29.31 7.46
C SER A 30 14.70 28.65 6.15
N MET A 31 13.69 28.22 5.40
CA MET A 31 13.54 28.60 4.00
C MET A 31 12.08 28.41 3.58
N ASN A 32 11.35 29.52 3.63
CA ASN A 32 10.20 29.75 2.76
C ASN A 32 10.72 29.79 1.31
N MET A 33 10.02 29.13 0.40
CA MET A 33 10.26 29.30 -1.03
C MET A 33 8.93 29.68 -1.69
N GLU A 34 8.57 30.95 -1.52
CA GLU A 34 7.70 31.65 -2.46
C GLU A 34 8.63 32.31 -3.48
N THR A 35 8.42 32.05 -4.76
CA THR A 35 8.90 32.95 -5.81
C THR A 35 7.82 33.04 -6.87
N GLU A 36 7.24 34.23 -6.92
CA GLU A 36 6.30 34.71 -7.92
C GLU A 36 6.85 34.48 -9.33
N CYS A 37 6.02 33.90 -10.20
CA CYS A 37 6.18 33.97 -11.64
C CYS A 37 5.57 35.29 -12.14
N THR A 38 6.34 36.12 -12.84
CA THR A 38 5.78 37.16 -13.72
C THR A 38 6.49 37.16 -15.08
N PRO A 39 5.80 37.58 -16.15
CA PRO A 39 5.91 36.95 -17.45
C PRO A 39 6.68 37.79 -18.47
N GLY A 40 7.20 37.16 -19.52
CA GLY A 40 7.60 37.91 -20.70
C GLY A 40 8.41 37.15 -21.74
N SER A 41 7.74 36.89 -22.86
CA SER A 41 8.27 36.94 -24.23
C SER A 41 8.79 35.65 -24.90
N ARG A 42 7.88 35.07 -25.73
CA ARG A 42 7.98 34.93 -27.21
C ARG A 42 9.20 34.14 -27.75
N ALA A 43 9.15 33.11 -28.59
CA ALA A 43 8.21 32.53 -29.56
C ALA A 43 8.64 31.05 -29.78
N ASN A 44 7.81 30.09 -30.18
CA ASN A 44 7.37 29.84 -31.55
C ASN A 44 6.37 28.67 -31.49
N PHE A 45 5.10 28.91 -31.84
CA PHE A 45 4.14 27.86 -32.10
C PHE A 45 3.97 27.72 -33.61
N SER A 46 4.33 26.55 -34.14
CA SER A 46 4.02 26.18 -35.52
C SER A 46 2.54 25.79 -35.60
N THR A 47 1.79 26.64 -36.31
CA THR A 47 0.41 26.42 -36.73
C THR A 47 0.32 25.20 -37.65
N VAL A 48 -0.48 24.20 -37.26
CA VAL A 48 -1.04 23.22 -38.20
C VAL A 48 -2.53 23.53 -38.34
N SER A 49 -2.90 23.86 -39.57
CA SER A 49 -4.23 24.26 -40.00
C SER A 49 -5.23 23.11 -39.86
N VAL A 50 -6.38 23.39 -39.26
CA VAL A 50 -7.56 22.52 -39.26
C VAL A 50 -8.21 22.61 -40.64
N THR A 51 -8.14 21.53 -41.40
CA THR A 51 -8.91 21.36 -42.63
C THR A 51 -10.21 20.65 -42.29
N GLU A 52 -11.30 21.38 -42.40
CA GLU A 52 -12.68 20.95 -42.26
C GLU A 52 -13.04 19.98 -43.40
N TYR A 53 -13.50 18.77 -43.09
CA TYR A 53 -14.07 17.83 -44.07
C TYR A 53 -15.52 17.49 -43.68
N PRO A 54 -16.46 17.53 -44.63
CA PRO A 54 -17.87 17.27 -44.34
C PRO A 54 -18.14 15.77 -44.16
N SER A 55 -18.96 15.46 -43.14
CA SER A 55 -19.43 14.11 -42.83
C SER A 55 -20.37 13.55 -43.91
N PRO A 56 -20.24 12.28 -44.32
CA PRO A 56 -21.29 11.59 -45.06
C PRO A 56 -22.24 10.84 -44.11
N SER A 57 -23.53 11.09 -44.26
CA SER A 57 -24.64 10.44 -43.57
C SER A 57 -24.67 8.92 -43.83
N ALA A 58 -24.77 8.11 -42.77
CA ALA A 58 -24.97 6.66 -42.87
C ALA A 58 -26.48 6.31 -43.02
N PRO A 59 -26.84 5.18 -43.66
CA PRO A 59 -28.23 4.79 -43.88
C PRO A 59 -28.87 4.21 -42.62
N ALA A 60 -30.13 4.57 -42.38
CA ALA A 60 -30.94 4.06 -41.28
C ALA A 60 -31.38 2.61 -41.53
N TRP A 61 -30.98 1.70 -40.64
CA TRP A 61 -31.56 0.37 -40.51
C TRP A 61 -32.37 0.31 -39.21
N PRO A 62 -33.55 -0.33 -39.17
CA PRO A 62 -34.38 -0.39 -37.98
C PRO A 62 -33.81 -1.40 -36.98
N ALA A 63 -33.67 -0.99 -35.71
CA ALA A 63 -33.23 -1.82 -34.61
C ALA A 63 -34.37 -2.76 -34.13
N PRO A 64 -34.12 -4.06 -33.87
CA PRO A 64 -34.96 -4.86 -33.00
C PRO A 64 -34.59 -4.58 -31.53
N GLY A 65 -35.60 -4.42 -30.69
CA GLY A 65 -35.45 -4.06 -29.28
C GLY A 65 -34.51 -4.98 -28.50
N LEU A 66 -33.51 -4.37 -27.87
CA LEU A 66 -32.63 -5.00 -26.90
C LEU A 66 -32.98 -4.41 -25.52
N GLY A 67 -33.31 -5.29 -24.56
CA GLY A 67 -33.46 -4.92 -23.16
C GLY A 67 -32.15 -4.33 -22.58
N PRO A 68 -32.20 -3.76 -21.36
CA PRO A 68 -31.05 -3.09 -20.79
C PRO A 68 -29.87 -4.07 -20.63
N ALA A 69 -28.72 -3.67 -21.18
CA ALA A 69 -27.45 -4.34 -21.00
C ALA A 69 -27.02 -4.27 -19.51
N PRO A 70 -26.35 -5.29 -18.96
CA PRO A 70 -25.79 -5.21 -17.62
C PRO A 70 -24.65 -4.18 -17.62
N GLU A 71 -24.74 -3.18 -16.76
CA GLU A 71 -23.67 -2.22 -16.51
C GLU A 71 -22.44 -2.95 -15.94
N PRO A 72 -21.20 -2.49 -16.25
CA PRO A 72 -20.02 -3.01 -15.58
C PRO A 72 -20.09 -2.59 -14.11
N GLU A 73 -20.21 -3.58 -13.23
CA GLU A 73 -20.16 -3.39 -11.78
C GLU A 73 -18.86 -2.67 -11.44
N THR A 74 -18.99 -1.40 -11.07
CA THR A 74 -17.88 -0.61 -10.55
C THR A 74 -17.70 -1.08 -9.11
N GLU A 75 -16.80 -2.05 -8.91
CA GLU A 75 -16.41 -2.56 -7.60
C GLU A 75 -15.99 -1.37 -6.73
N THR A 76 -16.89 -0.97 -5.85
CA THR A 76 -16.71 0.15 -4.92
C THR A 76 -15.93 -0.39 -3.74
N ASP A 77 -14.61 -0.20 -3.77
CA ASP A 77 -13.69 -0.45 -2.65
C ASP A 77 -14.08 0.50 -1.50
N THR A 78 -15.08 0.09 -0.73
CA THR A 78 -15.64 0.87 0.37
C THR A 78 -14.72 0.69 1.56
N PRO A 79 -14.27 1.77 2.24
CA PRO A 79 -13.38 1.63 3.38
C PRO A 79 -14.08 0.82 4.47
N ALA A 80 -13.55 -0.38 4.76
CA ALA A 80 -14.12 -1.25 5.78
C ALA A 80 -14.09 -0.55 7.15
N ASP A 81 -15.27 -0.22 7.68
CA ASP A 81 -15.44 0.04 9.10
C ASP A 81 -15.24 -1.29 9.84
N PHE A 82 -14.22 -1.36 10.69
CA PHE A 82 -13.91 -2.57 11.46
C PHE A 82 -15.07 -2.98 12.40
N SER A 83 -16.01 -2.07 12.67
CA SER A 83 -17.17 -2.29 13.54
C SER A 83 -18.23 -3.20 12.91
N THR A 84 -18.23 -3.35 11.58
CA THR A 84 -19.23 -4.15 10.83
C THR A 84 -18.65 -5.43 10.23
N LEU A 85 -17.36 -5.71 10.45
CA LEU A 85 -16.69 -6.86 9.87
C LEU A 85 -17.09 -8.15 10.61
N ASP A 86 -17.75 -9.08 9.92
CA ASP A 86 -17.86 -10.45 10.39
C ASP A 86 -16.49 -11.13 10.30
N LEU A 87 -15.82 -11.21 11.45
CA LEU A 87 -14.47 -11.77 11.56
C LEU A 87 -14.41 -13.23 11.11
N THR A 88 -15.48 -14.00 11.29
CA THR A 88 -15.49 -15.43 10.94
C THR A 88 -15.55 -15.62 9.43
N ASP A 89 -16.45 -14.89 8.75
CA ASP A 89 -16.55 -14.91 7.29
C ASP A 89 -15.27 -14.36 6.65
N TRP A 90 -14.77 -13.22 7.13
CA TRP A 90 -13.52 -12.64 6.65
C TRP A 90 -12.35 -13.62 6.77
N TYR A 91 -12.19 -14.27 7.92
CA TYR A 91 -11.09 -15.21 8.14
C TYR A 91 -11.20 -16.44 7.24
N ALA A 92 -12.42 -16.93 6.98
CA ALA A 92 -12.63 -18.02 6.03
C ALA A 92 -12.19 -17.63 4.61
N ARG A 93 -12.53 -16.41 4.15
CA ARG A 93 -12.08 -15.86 2.86
C ARG A 93 -10.58 -15.66 2.79
N TYR A 94 -9.99 -15.12 3.86
CA TYR A 94 -8.54 -14.97 4.00
C TYR A 94 -7.83 -16.32 3.88
N LEU A 95 -8.31 -17.36 4.57
CA LEU A 95 -7.76 -18.71 4.47
C LEU A 95 -7.91 -19.28 3.06
N GLY A 96 -9.02 -19.02 2.38
CA GLY A 96 -9.21 -19.38 0.97
C GLY A 96 -8.13 -18.78 0.07
N CYS A 97 -7.87 -17.48 0.22
CA CYS A 97 -6.82 -16.75 -0.50
C CYS A 97 -5.44 -17.35 -0.26
N MET A 98 -5.11 -17.64 1.00
CA MET A 98 -3.81 -18.22 1.36
C MET A 98 -3.66 -19.65 0.81
N ARG A 99 -4.71 -20.47 0.86
CA ARG A 99 -4.68 -21.82 0.25
C ARG A 99 -4.50 -21.74 -1.25
N PHE A 100 -5.20 -20.84 -1.94
CA PHE A 100 -5.02 -20.63 -3.37
C PHE A 100 -3.58 -20.22 -3.70
N PHE A 101 -3.04 -19.25 -2.96
CA PHE A 101 -1.68 -18.78 -3.15
C PHE A 101 -0.65 -19.91 -2.99
N LEU A 102 -0.76 -20.66 -1.89
CA LEU A 102 0.18 -21.72 -1.54
C LEU A 102 0.02 -22.99 -2.38
N ALA A 103 -1.19 -23.39 -2.74
CA ALA A 103 -1.38 -24.64 -3.46
C ALA A 103 -1.26 -24.48 -4.97
N GLN A 104 -1.53 -23.28 -5.51
CA GLN A 104 -1.74 -23.09 -6.95
C GLN A 104 -0.92 -21.93 -7.51
N SER A 105 -1.20 -20.70 -7.08
CA SER A 105 -0.73 -19.53 -7.84
C SER A 105 0.79 -19.36 -7.79
N GLN A 106 1.45 -19.66 -6.66
CA GLN A 106 2.91 -19.60 -6.55
C GLN A 106 3.67 -20.50 -7.53
N HIS A 107 3.00 -21.51 -8.11
CA HIS A 107 3.60 -22.43 -9.09
C HIS A 107 3.37 -21.97 -10.54
N THR A 108 2.62 -20.91 -10.76
CA THR A 108 2.33 -20.41 -12.11
C THR A 108 3.50 -19.57 -12.64
N PRO A 109 3.80 -19.64 -13.95
CA PRO A 109 4.86 -18.83 -14.55
C PRO A 109 4.67 -17.32 -14.36
N ALA A 110 3.42 -16.85 -14.38
CA ALA A 110 3.09 -15.44 -14.21
C ALA A 110 3.46 -14.93 -12.81
N VAL A 111 3.10 -15.67 -11.74
CA VAL A 111 3.46 -15.31 -10.37
C VAL A 111 4.96 -15.43 -10.14
N GLN A 112 5.62 -16.45 -10.69
CA GLN A 112 7.08 -16.60 -10.60
C GLN A 112 7.84 -15.46 -11.29
N ALA A 113 7.41 -15.07 -12.48
CA ALA A 113 7.99 -13.95 -13.21
C ALA A 113 7.80 -12.64 -12.45
N LEU A 114 6.58 -12.38 -11.95
CA LEU A 114 6.29 -11.18 -11.17
C LEU A 114 7.07 -11.16 -9.85
N ALA A 115 7.12 -12.26 -9.11
CA ALA A 115 7.88 -12.37 -7.87
C ALA A 115 9.39 -12.12 -8.08
N SER A 116 9.95 -12.67 -9.17
CA SER A 116 11.34 -12.45 -9.57
C SER A 116 11.60 -10.98 -9.91
N PHE A 117 10.70 -10.36 -10.70
CA PHE A 117 10.78 -8.94 -11.05
C PHE A 117 10.70 -8.02 -9.82
N LEU A 118 9.90 -8.40 -8.83
CA LEU A 118 9.72 -7.63 -7.59
C LEU A 118 10.73 -7.96 -6.50
N ASN A 119 11.71 -8.81 -6.77
CA ASN A 119 12.68 -9.29 -5.78
C ASN A 119 12.01 -9.76 -4.48
N ILE A 120 11.07 -10.71 -4.62
CA ILE A 120 10.38 -11.37 -3.51
C ILE A 120 10.35 -12.88 -3.75
N ARG A 121 10.75 -13.66 -2.75
CA ARG A 121 10.75 -15.12 -2.80
C ARG A 121 9.33 -15.64 -2.60
N LEU A 122 8.97 -16.66 -3.38
CA LEU A 122 7.74 -17.41 -3.17
C LEU A 122 7.93 -18.48 -2.08
N PRO A 123 6.86 -18.92 -1.41
CA PRO A 123 6.98 -19.89 -0.32
C PRO A 123 7.68 -21.19 -0.69
N GLY A 124 7.41 -21.74 -1.87
CA GLY A 124 8.06 -22.95 -2.38
C GLY A 124 9.56 -22.78 -2.70
N GLN A 125 10.07 -21.55 -2.67
CA GLN A 125 11.49 -21.23 -2.86
C GLN A 125 12.20 -20.92 -1.53
N ALA A 126 11.45 -20.79 -0.42
CA ALA A 126 12.01 -20.48 0.89
C ALA A 126 12.53 -21.76 1.57
N VAL A 127 13.80 -21.72 2.01
CA VAL A 127 14.43 -22.83 2.77
C VAL A 127 13.74 -23.03 4.12
N ASP A 128 13.22 -21.94 4.70
CA ASP A 128 12.40 -21.95 5.92
C ASP A 128 10.99 -21.45 5.58
N ALA A 129 10.08 -22.37 5.29
CA ALA A 129 8.66 -22.07 5.05
C ALA A 129 7.91 -21.66 6.34
N SER A 130 8.59 -21.01 7.30
CA SER A 130 7.97 -20.47 8.50
C SER A 130 6.87 -19.46 8.10
N THR A 131 5.68 -19.69 8.65
CA THR A 131 4.42 -18.94 8.47
C THR A 131 4.42 -17.88 7.37
N VAL A 132 3.98 -18.27 6.17
CA VAL A 132 3.77 -17.35 5.05
C VAL A 132 2.67 -16.35 5.38
N SER A 133 2.96 -15.06 5.29
CA SER A 133 1.97 -13.99 5.50
C SER A 133 1.67 -13.27 4.19
N ALA A 134 0.38 -13.14 3.84
CA ALA A 134 -0.08 -12.34 2.71
C ALA A 134 0.46 -10.91 2.73
N ARG A 135 0.63 -10.34 3.94
CA ARG A 135 1.09 -8.96 4.14
C ARG A 135 2.46 -8.71 3.52
N VAL A 136 3.35 -9.70 3.49
CA VAL A 136 4.69 -9.58 2.88
C VAL A 136 4.58 -9.30 1.38
N TYR A 137 3.73 -10.05 0.68
CA TYR A 137 3.51 -9.89 -0.76
C TYR A 137 2.73 -8.61 -1.07
N ILE A 138 1.70 -8.32 -0.30
CA ILE A 138 0.89 -7.10 -0.44
C ILE A 138 1.77 -5.85 -0.28
N ARG A 139 2.62 -5.80 0.75
CA ARG A 139 3.55 -4.69 0.96
C ARG A 139 4.52 -4.52 -0.22
N ARG A 140 5.02 -5.60 -0.79
CA ARG A 140 5.89 -5.53 -1.98
C ARG A 140 5.12 -5.03 -3.22
N LEU A 141 3.91 -5.51 -3.44
CA LEU A 141 3.05 -5.05 -4.54
C LEU A 141 2.78 -3.55 -4.41
N ILE A 142 2.40 -3.07 -3.23
CA ILE A 142 2.11 -1.65 -2.97
C ILE A 142 3.37 -0.79 -3.18
N ALA A 143 4.49 -1.16 -2.56
CA ALA A 143 5.72 -0.37 -2.64
C ALA A 143 6.24 -0.19 -4.08
N THR A 144 5.92 -1.14 -4.97
CA THR A 144 6.32 -1.14 -6.38
C THR A 144 5.21 -0.68 -7.33
N GLY A 145 4.03 -0.30 -6.81
CA GLY A 145 2.87 0.14 -7.60
C GLY A 145 2.20 -0.96 -8.42
N GLN A 146 2.27 -2.21 -7.94
CA GLN A 146 1.78 -3.43 -8.59
C GLN A 146 0.59 -4.07 -7.86
N ASP A 147 -0.02 -3.37 -6.90
CA ASP A 147 -1.20 -3.81 -6.15
C ASP A 147 -2.51 -3.62 -6.92
N THR A 148 -2.51 -3.98 -8.21
CA THR A 148 -3.69 -3.91 -9.09
C THR A 148 -4.65 -5.07 -8.81
N PRO A 149 -5.96 -4.92 -9.10
CA PRO A 149 -6.92 -6.01 -9.00
C PRO A 149 -6.49 -7.28 -9.75
N ALA A 150 -5.91 -7.12 -10.94
CA ALA A 150 -5.40 -8.23 -11.73
C ALA A 150 -4.26 -8.98 -11.03
N ASN A 151 -3.29 -8.27 -10.45
CA ASN A 151 -2.18 -8.91 -9.74
C ASN A 151 -2.64 -9.52 -8.40
N LEU A 152 -3.60 -8.90 -7.71
CA LEU A 152 -4.16 -9.45 -6.47
C LEU A 152 -4.98 -10.70 -6.72
N HIS A 153 -5.80 -10.72 -7.79
CA HIS A 153 -6.46 -11.92 -8.26
C HIS A 153 -5.45 -12.99 -8.67
N LEU A 154 -4.36 -12.61 -9.37
CA LEU A 154 -3.31 -13.52 -9.78
C LEU A 154 -2.64 -14.21 -8.58
N PHE A 155 -2.35 -13.48 -7.50
CA PHE A 155 -1.74 -14.04 -6.29
C PHE A 155 -2.75 -14.81 -5.42
N PHE A 156 -3.93 -14.24 -5.17
CA PHE A 156 -4.82 -14.65 -4.08
C PHE A 156 -6.16 -15.23 -4.54
N GLY A 157 -6.45 -15.25 -5.84
CA GLY A 157 -7.65 -15.83 -6.44
C GLY A 157 -8.85 -14.89 -6.43
N ALA A 158 -10.02 -15.41 -6.82
CA ALA A 158 -11.24 -14.61 -7.01
C ALA A 158 -11.73 -13.91 -5.72
N ASP A 159 -11.59 -14.57 -4.57
CA ASP A 159 -12.05 -14.06 -3.28
C ASP A 159 -11.09 -13.02 -2.64
N TRP A 160 -10.09 -12.53 -3.38
CA TRP A 160 -9.06 -11.65 -2.83
C TRP A 160 -9.65 -10.39 -2.19
N VAL A 161 -10.73 -9.82 -2.74
CA VAL A 161 -11.37 -8.60 -2.23
C VAL A 161 -11.84 -8.83 -0.80
N ALA A 162 -12.61 -9.90 -0.56
CA ALA A 162 -13.13 -10.22 0.76
C ALA A 162 -12.05 -10.78 1.71
N GLY A 163 -11.03 -11.48 1.20
CA GLY A 163 -10.00 -12.10 2.04
C GLY A 163 -8.85 -11.18 2.40
N VAL A 164 -8.21 -10.57 1.41
CA VAL A 164 -7.00 -9.74 1.58
C VAL A 164 -7.18 -8.27 1.21
N GLY A 165 -8.34 -7.87 0.68
CA GLY A 165 -8.62 -6.48 0.28
C GLY A 165 -8.44 -5.49 1.43
N GLY A 166 -8.97 -5.81 2.62
CA GLY A 166 -8.76 -4.98 3.81
C GLY A 166 -7.29 -4.85 4.22
N ILE A 167 -6.48 -5.90 4.03
CA ILE A 167 -5.04 -5.86 4.29
C ILE A 167 -4.34 -4.93 3.29
N ARG A 168 -4.69 -5.04 2.01
CA ARG A 168 -4.20 -4.14 0.95
C ARG A 168 -4.54 -2.70 1.28
N GLN A 169 -5.80 -2.40 1.58
CA GLN A 169 -6.22 -1.04 1.88
C GLN A 169 -5.48 -0.44 3.07
N GLN A 170 -5.34 -1.21 4.16
CA GLN A 170 -4.60 -0.75 5.32
C GLN A 170 -3.11 -0.52 5.01
N GLU A 171 -2.48 -1.36 4.20
CA GLU A 171 -1.07 -1.18 3.84
C GLU A 171 -0.86 0.00 2.88
N ARG A 172 -1.82 0.34 2.02
CA ARG A 172 -1.75 1.56 1.18
C ARG A 172 -1.72 2.81 2.04
N LEU A 173 -2.54 2.86 3.09
CA LEU A 173 -2.53 3.94 4.08
C LEU A 173 -1.19 3.98 4.84
N ASN A 174 -0.69 2.83 5.30
CA ASN A 174 0.60 2.76 5.98
C ASN A 174 1.76 3.23 5.08
N TYR A 175 1.70 2.92 3.77
CA TYR A 175 2.67 3.38 2.79
C TYR A 175 2.70 4.90 2.69
N LEU A 176 1.52 5.52 2.56
CA LEU A 176 1.39 6.99 2.55
C LEU A 176 1.92 7.61 3.84
N PHE A 177 1.64 7.01 4.99
CA PHE A 177 2.12 7.51 6.29
C PHE A 177 3.64 7.47 6.39
N THR A 178 4.24 6.34 5.98
CA THR A 178 5.69 6.17 6.00
C THR A 178 6.36 7.18 5.07
N ALA A 179 5.82 7.37 3.86
CA ALA A 179 6.33 8.33 2.88
C ALA A 179 6.20 9.78 3.36
N LYS A 180 5.06 10.14 3.94
CA LYS A 180 4.78 11.50 4.45
C LYS A 180 5.66 11.86 5.65
N SER A 181 5.94 10.91 6.54
CA SER A 181 6.70 11.15 7.77
C SER A 181 8.21 11.03 7.62
N GLY A 182 8.70 9.98 6.94
CA GLY A 182 10.11 9.65 6.86
C GLY A 182 10.74 9.88 5.48
N GLY A 183 9.95 10.26 4.48
CA GLY A 183 10.40 10.38 3.09
C GLY A 183 10.70 9.05 2.41
N TRP A 184 11.15 9.11 1.16
CA TRP A 184 11.33 7.94 0.30
C TRP A 184 12.40 6.96 0.77
N ALA A 185 13.52 7.45 1.33
CA ALA A 185 14.60 6.58 1.78
C ALA A 185 14.17 5.71 2.98
N SER A 186 13.57 6.31 4.01
CA SER A 186 13.01 5.60 5.16
C SER A 186 11.90 4.62 4.74
N THR A 187 11.04 5.06 3.81
CA THR A 187 9.99 4.21 3.24
C THR A 187 10.57 2.98 2.56
N LYS A 188 11.66 3.12 1.79
CA LYS A 188 12.30 1.96 1.15
C LYS A 188 12.77 0.97 2.21
N SER A 189 13.50 1.46 3.22
CA SER A 189 14.00 0.62 4.31
C SER A 189 12.88 -0.09 5.08
N ALA A 190 11.74 0.57 5.33
CA ALA A 190 10.60 -0.02 6.02
C ALA A 190 9.91 -1.16 5.24
N TYR A 191 10.13 -1.22 3.92
CA TYR A 191 9.55 -2.21 3.00
C TYR A 191 10.59 -3.22 2.46
N ASP A 192 11.87 -3.05 2.80
CA ASP A 192 12.90 -4.06 2.54
C ASP A 192 12.67 -5.28 3.46
N ILE A 193 12.87 -6.48 2.93
CA ILE A 193 12.84 -7.73 3.69
C ILE A 193 14.29 -8.19 3.78
N LEU A 194 14.88 -8.07 4.96
CA LEU A 194 16.27 -8.42 5.19
C LEU A 194 16.45 -9.96 5.26
N PRO A 195 17.63 -10.49 4.88
CA PRO A 195 18.82 -9.75 4.45
C PRO A 195 18.86 -9.38 2.95
N ASP A 196 18.17 -10.09 2.07
CA ASP A 196 18.44 -10.06 0.62
C ASP A 196 17.24 -9.64 -0.26
N GLN A 197 16.04 -9.61 0.29
CA GLN A 197 14.82 -9.25 -0.42
C GLN A 197 14.53 -7.74 -0.30
N GLN A 198 15.42 -6.92 -0.86
CA GLN A 198 15.23 -5.47 -0.96
C GLN A 198 14.16 -5.10 -2.00
N VAL A 199 13.40 -4.04 -1.73
CA VAL A 199 12.50 -3.42 -2.71
C VAL A 199 13.35 -2.94 -3.89
N PRO A 200 13.10 -3.41 -5.13
CA PRO A 200 13.92 -3.03 -6.28
C PRO A 200 13.78 -1.55 -6.64
N PHE A 201 12.58 -0.98 -6.49
CA PHE A 201 12.29 0.44 -6.69
C PHE A 201 11.00 0.81 -5.95
N LEU A 202 10.87 2.08 -5.57
CA LEU A 202 9.62 2.62 -5.04
C LEU A 202 8.81 3.31 -6.14
N ARG A 203 7.49 3.29 -5.99
CA ARG A 203 6.59 4.11 -6.80
C ARG A 203 5.60 4.85 -5.91
N PRO A 204 5.25 6.10 -6.24
CA PRO A 204 4.03 6.71 -5.72
C PRO A 204 2.85 5.76 -5.89
N LEU A 205 1.95 5.81 -4.92
CA LEU A 205 0.76 4.97 -4.91
C LEU A 205 0.01 5.16 -6.23
N ARG A 206 -0.37 4.05 -6.87
CA ARG A 206 -1.05 4.10 -8.16
C ARG A 206 -2.50 4.49 -7.97
N GLU A 207 -2.90 5.53 -8.69
CA GLU A 207 -4.28 6.02 -8.83
C GLU A 207 -5.05 6.00 -7.50
N PRO A 208 -4.53 6.64 -6.43
CA PRO A 208 -5.28 6.73 -5.18
C PRO A 208 -6.56 7.52 -5.44
N THR A 209 -7.68 7.01 -4.93
CA THR A 209 -8.94 7.75 -5.02
C THR A 209 -8.89 8.96 -4.09
N GLU A 210 -9.63 10.01 -4.42
CA GLU A 210 -9.70 11.20 -3.56
C GLU A 210 -10.19 10.85 -2.15
N GLU A 211 -11.12 9.89 -2.05
CA GLU A 211 -11.61 9.39 -0.76
C GLU A 211 -10.51 8.66 0.02
N GLU A 212 -9.68 7.86 -0.64
CA GLU A 212 -8.54 7.20 0.01
C GLU A 212 -7.53 8.22 0.54
N LEU A 213 -7.22 9.26 -0.22
CA LEU A 213 -6.34 10.35 0.22
C LEU A 213 -6.95 11.10 1.41
N ARG A 214 -8.24 11.45 1.33
CA ARG A 214 -8.97 12.12 2.42
C ARG A 214 -8.98 11.28 3.70
N VAL A 215 -9.25 9.98 3.60
CA VAL A 215 -9.22 9.04 4.73
C VAL A 215 -7.81 8.91 5.28
N ALA A 216 -6.79 8.86 4.42
CA ALA A 216 -5.39 8.84 4.84
C ALA A 216 -5.04 10.10 5.63
N ASP A 217 -5.35 11.29 5.11
CA ASP A 217 -5.06 12.56 5.78
C ASP A 217 -5.82 12.73 7.10
N ALA A 218 -7.08 12.30 7.16
CA ALA A 218 -7.85 12.29 8.41
C ALA A 218 -7.20 11.36 9.46
N ARG A 219 -6.93 10.09 9.10
CA ARG A 219 -6.28 9.12 10.00
C ARG A 219 -4.87 9.56 10.41
N TRP A 220 -4.14 10.20 9.52
CA TRP A 220 -2.83 10.77 9.79
C TRP A 220 -2.92 11.89 10.83
N SER A 221 -3.89 12.80 10.65
CA SER A 221 -4.15 13.90 11.58
C SER A 221 -4.57 13.39 12.95
N ASP A 222 -5.43 12.36 13.00
CA ASP A 222 -5.83 11.70 14.25
C ASP A 222 -4.65 11.06 14.97
N TRP A 223 -3.73 10.44 14.23
CA TRP A 223 -2.54 9.80 14.77
C TRP A 223 -1.55 10.83 15.32
N LEU A 224 -1.28 11.93 14.60
CA LEU A 224 -0.48 13.04 15.13
C LEU A 224 -1.13 13.66 16.38
N ALA A 225 -2.46 13.77 16.41
CA ALA A 225 -3.17 14.20 17.61
C ALA A 225 -3.01 13.22 18.80
N MET A 226 -2.68 11.95 18.57
CA MET A 226 -2.29 11.01 19.63
C MET A 226 -0.89 11.29 20.16
N GLU A 227 0.06 11.68 19.30
CA GLU A 227 1.41 12.10 19.71
C GLU A 227 1.37 13.36 20.59
N ASP A 228 0.44 14.27 20.29
CA ASP A 228 0.17 15.47 21.11
C ASP A 228 -0.68 15.19 22.38
N TRP A 229 -0.96 13.91 22.68
CA TRP A 229 -1.76 13.46 23.82
C TRP A 229 -3.15 14.12 23.92
N MET A 230 -3.75 14.52 22.79
CA MET A 230 -5.17 14.86 22.74
C MET A 230 -6.00 13.57 22.82
N VAL A 231 -6.02 12.97 24.00
CA VAL A 231 -6.89 11.85 24.35
C VAL A 231 -8.07 12.43 25.12
N GLY A 232 -9.26 12.52 24.49
CA GLY A 232 -10.49 13.05 25.09
C GLY A 232 -11.11 14.24 24.33
N PRO A 233 -12.09 14.97 24.93
CA PRO A 233 -12.95 15.98 24.28
C PRO A 233 -12.23 17.21 23.66
N ARG A 234 -10.89 17.20 23.65
CA ARG A 234 -10.04 18.24 23.10
C ARG A 234 -9.56 17.94 21.68
N ARG A 235 -9.86 16.77 21.11
CA ARG A 235 -9.67 16.55 19.68
C ARG A 235 -10.51 17.58 18.92
N PRO A 236 -9.93 18.37 18.00
CA PRO A 236 -10.72 19.22 17.13
C PRO A 236 -11.58 18.28 16.28
N TRP A 237 -12.87 18.29 16.56
CA TRP A 237 -13.92 17.63 15.78
C TRP A 237 -13.94 18.16 14.35
#